data_AF-A0AAV6GTN2-F1
#
_entry.id   AF-A0AAV6GTN2-F1
#
_cell.length_a   1.000
_cell.length_b   1.000
_cell.length_c   1.000
_cell.angle_alpha   90.00
_cell.angle_beta   90.00
_cell.angle_gamma   90.00
#
_symmetry.space_group_name_H-M   'P 1'
#
loop_
_entity.id
_entity.type
_entity.pdbx_description
1 polymer ?
#
loop_
_entity_poly.entity_id
_entity_poly.type
_entity_poly.pdbx_seq_one_letter_code
_entity_poly.pdbx_strand_id
1 'polypeptide(L)'
;MEMEITWVPGLKEKTEKLVKKKMEGKEELTPWEEFLQKKKDKKSEKKKRAKQSAEVAISDDELPADVDFNDPFFSEELGNTALKSKAKGKKNKREVEEKTPEEMEEAERQKAEMALLMDDDEGEQHKHFNYDKIVEEQNLSKKKKKKLLKSNTPLEEDNFQVDLKDPRFDAMFTSHLYNLDPSDPGFKKTKASQSIVAEKQRRREEKERRQEQEMATKKQEVDRDGSTSTSKRKEVDPNLSLLIKNIKNKTEQFQARKKQKMS
;
A
#
# COMPACT_ATOMS: atom_id res chain seq x y z
N MET A 1 -6.41 -47.44 35.19
CA MET A 1 -7.73 -47.38 34.54
C MET A 1 -7.61 -48.10 33.23
N GLU A 2 -8.00 -49.37 33.19
CA GLU A 2 -8.17 -50.11 31.95
C GLU A 2 -9.52 -49.69 31.37
N MET A 3 -9.52 -49.07 30.19
CA MET A 3 -10.77 -48.71 29.51
C MET A 3 -11.27 -49.95 28.75
N GLU A 4 -12.34 -50.56 29.27
CA GLU A 4 -13.09 -51.59 28.58
C GLU A 4 -13.78 -50.98 27.34
N ILE A 5 -13.33 -51.36 26.15
CA ILE A 5 -13.94 -50.92 24.88
C ILE A 5 -14.95 -51.96 24.43
N THR A 6 -16.24 -51.62 24.54
CA THR A 6 -17.34 -52.47 24.10
C THR A 6 -17.45 -52.48 22.56
N TRP A 7 -17.16 -53.65 22.01
CA TRP A 7 -17.43 -54.15 20.65
C TRP A 7 -18.85 -53.96 20.10
N VAL A 8 -19.30 -52.75 19.71
CA VAL A 8 -20.51 -52.62 18.88
C VAL A 8 -20.17 -52.90 17.40
N PRO A 9 -20.63 -54.02 16.80
CA PRO A 9 -20.33 -54.37 15.41
C PRO A 9 -21.04 -53.38 14.48
N GLY A 10 -20.28 -52.45 13.91
CA GLY A 10 -20.80 -51.38 13.04
C GLY A 10 -20.27 -49.99 13.36
N LEU A 11 -19.75 -49.77 14.58
CA LEU A 11 -19.02 -48.53 14.90
C LEU A 11 -17.63 -48.54 14.28
N LYS A 12 -16.94 -49.70 14.32
CA LYS A 12 -15.65 -49.98 13.66
C LYS A 12 -15.64 -49.58 12.19
N GLU A 13 -16.62 -50.06 11.41
CA GLU A 13 -16.66 -49.78 9.98
C GLU A 13 -16.87 -48.29 9.67
N LYS A 14 -17.68 -47.59 10.47
CA LYS A 14 -17.89 -46.14 10.28
C LYS A 14 -16.63 -45.36 10.63
N THR A 15 -15.93 -45.71 11.70
CA THR A 15 -14.67 -45.08 12.08
C THR A 15 -13.56 -45.39 11.07
N GLU A 16 -13.48 -46.62 10.58
CA GLU A 16 -12.51 -47.02 9.55
C GLU A 16 -12.78 -46.32 8.22
N LYS A 17 -14.05 -46.17 7.81
CA LYS A 17 -14.42 -45.38 6.62
C LYS A 17 -14.03 -43.89 6.77
N LEU A 18 -14.15 -43.32 7.97
CA LEU A 18 -13.77 -41.94 8.25
C LEU A 18 -12.24 -41.75 8.27
N VAL A 19 -11.51 -42.74 8.77
CA VAL A 19 -10.03 -42.76 8.76
C VAL A 19 -9.51 -42.94 7.34
N LYS A 20 -10.03 -43.90 6.57
CA LYS A 20 -9.66 -44.11 5.16
C LYS A 20 -9.88 -42.85 4.32
N LYS A 21 -11.04 -42.21 4.43
CA LYS A 21 -11.34 -40.95 3.74
C LYS A 21 -10.40 -39.79 4.11
N LYS A 22 -9.87 -39.77 5.34
CA LYS A 22 -8.89 -38.76 5.79
C LYS A 22 -7.46 -39.06 5.35
N MET A 23 -7.12 -40.34 5.12
CA MET A 23 -5.80 -40.76 4.64
C MET A 23 -5.71 -40.60 3.12
N GLU A 24 -6.76 -40.98 2.37
CA GLU A 24 -6.83 -40.83 0.91
C GLU A 24 -6.70 -39.36 0.46
N GLY A 25 -7.23 -38.40 1.23
CA GLY A 25 -7.12 -36.97 0.91
C GLY A 25 -5.79 -36.29 1.26
N LYS A 26 -4.87 -36.99 1.94
CA LYS A 26 -3.56 -36.46 2.35
C LYS A 26 -2.41 -36.94 1.47
N GLU A 27 -2.55 -38.08 0.82
CA GLU A 27 -1.46 -38.68 0.03
C GLU A 27 -1.31 -38.09 -1.38
N GLU A 28 -2.32 -37.37 -1.89
CA GLU A 28 -2.29 -36.80 -3.26
C GLU A 28 -1.99 -35.29 -3.33
N LEU A 29 -1.75 -34.62 -2.20
CA LEU A 29 -1.64 -33.16 -2.19
C LEU A 29 -0.22 -32.67 -2.52
N THR A 30 -0.12 -31.69 -3.40
CA THR A 30 1.16 -31.01 -3.67
C THR A 30 1.57 -30.14 -2.47
N PRO A 31 2.88 -29.92 -2.20
CA PRO A 31 3.32 -29.08 -1.08
C PRO A 31 2.72 -27.66 -1.05
N TRP A 32 2.36 -27.12 -2.22
CA TRP A 32 1.66 -25.84 -2.35
C TRP A 32 0.20 -25.90 -1.86
N GLU A 33 -0.46 -27.01 -2.14
CA GLU A 33 -1.84 -27.26 -1.81
C GLU A 33 -2.00 -27.60 -0.32
N GLU A 34 -0.98 -28.24 0.28
CA GLU A 34 -0.84 -28.41 1.72
C GLU A 34 -0.74 -27.05 2.42
N PHE A 35 0.01 -26.11 1.85
CA PHE A 35 0.12 -24.76 2.38
C PHE A 35 -1.22 -24.01 2.34
N LEU A 36 -2.00 -24.16 1.26
CA LEU A 36 -3.33 -23.58 1.13
C LEU A 36 -4.33 -24.20 2.13
N GLN A 37 -4.30 -25.52 2.31
CA GLN A 37 -5.11 -26.19 3.34
C GLN A 37 -4.73 -25.72 4.74
N LYS A 38 -3.43 -25.69 5.08
CA LYS A 38 -2.93 -25.21 6.37
C LYS A 38 -3.34 -23.77 6.66
N LYS A 39 -3.36 -22.89 5.65
CA LYS A 39 -3.83 -21.51 5.79
C LYS A 39 -5.35 -21.42 5.98
N LYS A 40 -6.12 -22.25 5.29
CA LYS A 40 -7.58 -22.35 5.42
C LYS A 40 -7.98 -22.90 6.80
N ASP A 41 -7.28 -23.92 7.27
CA ASP A 41 -7.49 -24.53 8.57
C ASP A 41 -7.18 -23.56 9.70
N LYS A 42 -6.03 -22.86 9.65
CA LYS A 42 -5.68 -21.79 10.60
C LYS A 42 -6.72 -20.67 10.65
N LYS A 43 -7.32 -20.32 9.51
CA LYS A 43 -8.42 -19.34 9.44
C LYS A 43 -9.71 -19.90 10.04
N SER A 44 -10.02 -21.17 9.80
CA SER A 44 -11.20 -21.84 10.32
C SER A 44 -11.14 -22.01 11.85
N GLU A 45 -9.96 -22.32 12.39
CA GLU A 45 -9.72 -22.44 13.83
C GLU A 45 -9.86 -21.10 14.53
N LYS A 46 -9.31 -20.02 13.97
CA LYS A 46 -9.53 -18.66 14.49
C LYS A 46 -11.01 -18.30 14.52
N LYS A 47 -11.77 -18.66 13.48
CA LYS A 47 -13.22 -18.40 13.43
C LYS A 47 -14.00 -19.26 14.43
N LYS A 48 -13.59 -20.52 14.67
CA LYS A 48 -14.19 -21.40 15.67
C LYS A 48 -13.89 -20.91 17.09
N ARG A 49 -12.64 -20.51 17.38
CA ARG A 49 -12.26 -19.90 18.66
C ARG A 49 -13.01 -18.61 18.93
N ALA A 50 -13.14 -17.73 17.93
CA ALA A 50 -13.91 -16.50 18.03
C ALA A 50 -15.42 -16.76 18.27
N LYS A 51 -15.97 -17.85 17.71
CA LYS A 51 -17.35 -18.27 17.97
C LYS A 51 -17.54 -18.86 19.36
N GLN A 52 -16.59 -19.66 19.83
CA GLN A 52 -16.60 -20.20 21.19
C GLN A 52 -16.42 -19.09 22.24
N SER A 53 -15.60 -18.08 21.97
CA SER A 53 -15.48 -16.90 22.84
C SER A 53 -16.72 -15.99 22.79
N ALA A 54 -17.43 -15.95 21.66
CA ALA A 54 -18.66 -15.17 21.52
C ALA A 54 -19.89 -15.87 22.16
N GLU A 55 -19.88 -17.19 22.30
CA GLU A 55 -20.97 -17.94 22.94
C GLU A 55 -20.90 -17.88 24.48
N VAL A 56 -19.70 -17.70 25.05
CA VAL A 56 -19.50 -17.49 26.49
C VAL A 56 -19.70 -16.01 26.91
N ALA A 57 -19.49 -15.05 26.00
CA ALA A 57 -19.57 -13.61 26.30
C ALA A 57 -20.98 -12.98 26.16
N ILE A 58 -22.06 -13.76 26.06
CA ILE A 58 -23.43 -13.23 25.92
C ILE A 58 -24.33 -13.61 27.13
N SER A 59 -23.80 -14.31 28.14
CA SER A 59 -24.60 -14.77 29.29
C SER A 59 -24.06 -14.40 30.67
N ASP A 60 -22.88 -13.79 30.80
CA ASP A 60 -22.26 -13.58 32.12
C ASP A 60 -21.22 -12.44 32.09
N ASP A 61 -21.68 -11.21 31.93
CA ASP A 61 -20.89 -10.05 32.40
C ASP A 61 -21.33 -9.79 33.83
N GLU A 62 -20.63 -10.42 34.77
CA GLU A 62 -20.78 -10.24 36.21
C GLU A 62 -20.35 -8.81 36.54
N LEU A 63 -21.32 -7.91 36.47
CA LEU A 63 -21.15 -6.52 36.87
C LEU A 63 -20.84 -6.46 38.37
N PRO A 64 -19.96 -5.55 38.81
CA PRO A 64 -19.75 -5.31 40.23
C PRO A 64 -21.10 -4.95 40.87
N ALA A 65 -21.41 -5.53 42.03
CA ALA A 65 -22.70 -5.41 42.73
C ALA A 65 -23.09 -3.96 43.15
N ASP A 66 -22.28 -2.96 42.80
CA ASP A 66 -22.39 -1.55 43.15
C ASP A 66 -22.90 -0.67 42.00
N VAL A 67 -23.21 -1.25 40.83
CA VAL A 67 -23.71 -0.49 39.67
C VAL A 67 -25.22 -0.67 39.55
N ASP A 68 -25.98 0.33 39.99
CA ASP A 68 -27.43 0.39 39.84
C ASP A 68 -27.84 1.00 38.49
N PHE A 69 -28.46 0.21 37.62
CA PHE A 69 -28.98 0.67 36.33
C PHE A 69 -30.18 1.62 36.43
N ASN A 70 -30.78 1.75 37.62
CA ASN A 70 -31.82 2.73 37.91
C ASN A 70 -31.28 4.03 38.55
N ASP A 71 -29.96 4.20 38.67
CA ASP A 71 -29.37 5.45 39.13
C ASP A 71 -29.71 6.59 38.15
N PRO A 72 -30.23 7.74 38.63
CA PRO A 72 -30.47 8.93 37.81
C PRO A 72 -29.32 9.28 36.86
N PHE A 73 -28.06 9.11 37.30
CA PHE A 73 -26.86 9.39 36.51
C PHE A 73 -26.72 8.49 35.27
N PHE A 74 -27.08 7.21 35.38
CA PHE A 74 -26.97 6.24 34.28
C PHE A 74 -28.25 6.12 33.44
N SER A 75 -29.39 6.52 34.00
CA SER A 75 -30.71 6.42 33.34
C SER A 75 -30.84 7.28 32.09
N GLU A 76 -30.17 8.44 32.05
CA GLU A 76 -30.19 9.37 30.91
C GLU A 76 -29.42 8.80 29.69
N GLU A 77 -28.30 8.11 29.96
CA GLU A 77 -27.42 7.52 28.94
C GLU A 77 -27.90 6.12 28.46
N LEU A 78 -28.30 5.24 29.40
CA LEU A 78 -28.73 3.86 29.09
C LEU A 78 -30.21 3.73 28.74
N GLY A 79 -31.06 4.66 29.20
CA GLY A 79 -32.50 4.66 28.91
C GLY A 79 -32.83 4.79 27.43
N ASN A 80 -31.95 5.41 26.64
CA ASN A 80 -32.15 5.60 25.21
C ASN A 80 -31.73 4.39 24.36
N THR A 81 -30.81 3.55 24.83
CA THR A 81 -30.15 2.53 24.01
C THR A 81 -30.41 1.08 24.44
N ALA A 82 -30.57 0.78 25.74
CA ALA A 82 -30.54 -0.62 26.22
C ALA A 82 -31.93 -1.27 26.48
N LEU A 83 -32.97 -0.51 26.83
CA LEU A 83 -34.25 -1.10 27.29
C LEU A 83 -35.29 -1.35 26.16
N LYS A 84 -35.03 -0.91 24.92
CA LYS A 84 -36.00 -1.03 23.82
C LYS A 84 -36.09 -2.43 23.19
N SER A 85 -35.24 -3.39 23.59
CA SER A 85 -35.26 -4.76 23.01
C SER A 85 -36.00 -5.81 23.85
N LYS A 86 -36.47 -5.48 25.07
CA LYS A 86 -37.07 -6.45 26.01
C LYS A 86 -38.41 -6.03 26.62
N ALA A 87 -39.26 -5.30 25.89
CA ALA A 87 -40.64 -5.07 26.35
C ALA A 87 -41.62 -4.84 25.19
N LYS A 88 -41.87 -5.86 24.36
CA LYS A 88 -43.11 -5.91 23.56
C LYS A 88 -44.21 -6.58 24.39
N GLY A 89 -44.86 -5.80 25.23
CA GLY A 89 -46.04 -6.21 25.99
C GLY A 89 -46.70 -5.02 26.68
N LYS A 90 -47.93 -4.74 26.26
CA LYS A 90 -48.88 -3.70 26.74
C LYS A 90 -48.69 -2.27 26.25
N LYS A 91 -49.64 -1.89 25.40
CA LYS A 91 -50.19 -0.54 25.24
C LYS A 91 -50.21 0.19 26.59
N ASN A 92 -49.56 1.34 26.65
CA ASN A 92 -50.08 2.47 27.39
C ASN A 92 -49.80 3.74 26.58
N LYS A 93 -50.90 4.45 26.34
CA LYS A 93 -51.01 5.79 25.78
C LYS A 93 -50.24 6.73 26.72
N ARG A 94 -49.00 7.07 26.39
CA ARG A 94 -48.32 8.24 26.96
C ARG A 94 -48.37 9.33 25.91
N GLU A 95 -49.34 10.20 26.14
CA GLU A 95 -49.25 11.65 26.04
C GLU A 95 -47.99 12.13 25.32
N VAL A 96 -48.24 12.75 24.16
CA VAL A 96 -47.30 13.63 23.50
C VAL A 96 -47.08 14.76 24.49
N GLU A 97 -46.01 14.66 25.28
CA GLU A 97 -45.47 15.78 26.01
C GLU A 97 -45.00 16.74 24.92
N GLU A 98 -45.81 17.77 24.68
CA GLU A 98 -45.39 18.93 23.89
C GLU A 98 -44.12 19.43 24.56
N LYS A 99 -42.98 19.07 23.96
CA LYS A 99 -41.69 19.67 24.29
C LYS A 99 -41.91 21.16 24.32
N THR A 100 -41.74 21.73 25.51
CA THR A 100 -41.83 23.17 25.68
C THR A 100 -40.81 23.81 24.72
N PRO A 101 -41.08 25.01 24.18
CA PRO A 101 -40.15 25.66 23.27
C PRO A 101 -38.74 25.83 23.89
N GLU A 102 -38.65 25.91 25.22
CA GLU A 102 -37.38 25.94 25.97
C GLU A 102 -36.62 24.61 25.87
N GLU A 103 -37.28 23.46 25.97
CA GLU A 103 -36.64 22.13 25.87
C GLU A 103 -36.17 21.83 24.44
N MET A 104 -36.84 22.36 23.42
CA MET A 104 -36.36 22.32 22.04
C MET A 104 -35.14 23.22 21.82
N GLU A 105 -35.11 24.40 22.41
CA GLU A 105 -33.96 25.32 22.33
C GLU A 105 -32.75 24.76 23.09
N GLU A 106 -32.97 24.10 24.23
CA GLU A 106 -31.91 23.46 25.00
C GLU A 106 -31.34 22.23 24.27
N ALA A 107 -32.20 21.42 23.63
CA ALA A 107 -31.75 20.34 22.76
C ALA A 107 -31.00 20.85 21.52
N GLU A 108 -31.40 22.01 20.98
CA GLU A 108 -30.70 22.65 19.86
C GLU A 108 -29.35 23.23 20.31
N ARG A 109 -29.27 23.81 21.51
CA ARG A 109 -28.01 24.23 22.14
C ARG A 109 -27.06 23.06 22.37
N GLN A 110 -27.53 21.97 22.97
CA GLN A 110 -26.71 20.77 23.19
C GLN A 110 -26.23 20.17 21.86
N LYS A 111 -27.09 20.18 20.84
CA LYS A 111 -26.72 19.72 19.50
C LYS A 111 -25.70 20.66 18.84
N ALA A 112 -25.83 21.97 19.02
CA ALA A 112 -24.88 22.96 18.52
C ALA A 112 -23.53 22.91 19.26
N GLU A 113 -23.55 22.65 20.58
CA GLU A 113 -22.35 22.47 21.39
C GLU A 113 -21.60 21.17 21.00
N MET A 114 -22.33 20.06 20.79
CA MET A 114 -21.75 18.83 20.24
C MET A 114 -21.20 19.03 18.82
N ALA A 115 -21.89 19.80 17.97
CA ALA A 115 -21.41 20.10 16.63
C ALA A 115 -20.11 20.92 16.67
N LEU A 116 -20.01 21.93 17.56
CA LEU A 116 -18.78 22.71 17.76
C LEU A 116 -17.61 21.85 18.26
N LEU A 117 -17.88 20.91 19.16
CA LEU A 117 -16.87 19.97 19.67
C LEU A 117 -16.38 18.98 18.59
N MET A 118 -17.23 18.65 17.61
CA MET A 118 -16.87 17.81 16.46
C MET A 118 -16.23 18.61 15.31
N ASP A 119 -16.56 19.91 15.16
CA ASP A 119 -16.00 20.79 14.13
C ASP A 119 -14.49 21.08 14.35
N ASP A 120 -13.98 20.96 15.57
CA ASP A 120 -12.53 21.06 15.85
C ASP A 120 -11.72 19.88 15.28
N ASP A 121 -12.36 18.73 15.00
CA ASP A 121 -11.73 17.57 14.34
C ASP A 121 -11.94 17.56 12.81
N GLU A 122 -12.89 18.33 12.28
CA GLU A 122 -13.15 18.48 10.83
C GLU A 122 -12.31 19.58 10.16
N GLY A 123 -11.38 20.18 10.92
CA GLY A 123 -10.35 21.04 10.38
C GLY A 123 -9.47 20.30 9.38
N GLU A 124 -9.52 20.74 8.12
CA GLU A 124 -8.61 20.38 7.02
C GLU A 124 -7.09 20.49 7.37
N GLN A 125 -6.79 21.05 8.55
CA GLN A 125 -5.48 21.29 9.14
C GLN A 125 -4.83 20.06 9.79
N HIS A 126 -5.57 18.97 10.03
CA HIS A 126 -5.00 17.73 10.59
C HIS A 126 -5.11 16.54 9.62
N LYS A 127 -4.77 16.76 8.34
CA LYS A 127 -4.49 15.66 7.41
C LYS A 127 -3.23 14.91 7.89
N HIS A 128 -3.42 13.80 8.63
CA HIS A 128 -2.31 13.00 9.13
C HIS A 128 -1.49 12.41 7.98
N PHE A 129 -0.20 12.75 7.92
CA PHE A 129 0.73 12.23 6.92
C PHE A 129 0.96 10.73 7.11
N ASN A 130 0.42 9.93 6.20
CA ASN A 130 0.60 8.48 6.19
C ASN A 130 1.47 8.07 5.00
N TYR A 131 2.75 7.86 5.23
CA TYR A 131 3.71 7.50 4.18
C TYR A 131 3.28 6.25 3.40
N ASP A 132 2.83 5.20 4.08
CA ASP A 132 2.44 3.95 3.45
C ASP A 132 1.24 4.15 2.50
N LYS A 133 0.25 4.96 2.90
CA LYS A 133 -0.90 5.30 2.04
C LYS A 133 -0.45 6.04 0.79
N ILE A 134 0.43 7.03 0.94
CA ILE A 134 0.97 7.81 -0.19
C ILE A 134 1.72 6.90 -1.17
N VAL A 135 2.56 6.01 -0.65
CA VAL A 135 3.30 5.04 -1.46
C VAL A 135 2.34 4.11 -2.20
N GLU A 136 1.31 3.59 -1.54
CA GLU A 136 0.30 2.74 -2.17
C GLU A 136 -0.42 3.48 -3.29
N GLU A 137 -0.94 4.68 -3.00
CA GLU A 137 -1.70 5.50 -3.94
C GLU A 137 -0.88 5.90 -5.17
N GLN A 138 0.39 6.27 -4.98
CA GLN A 138 1.29 6.65 -6.06
C GLN A 138 1.77 5.44 -6.89
N ASN A 139 1.81 4.24 -6.29
CA ASN A 139 2.09 2.99 -7.00
C ASN A 139 0.86 2.37 -7.69
N LEU A 140 -0.34 2.92 -7.52
CA LEU A 140 -1.53 2.43 -8.21
C LEU A 140 -1.39 2.58 -9.73
N SER A 141 -1.71 1.51 -10.45
CA SER A 141 -1.84 1.56 -11.91
C SER A 141 -2.92 2.56 -12.33
N LYS A 142 -2.72 3.21 -13.50
CA LYS A 142 -3.70 4.12 -14.13
C LYS A 142 -5.13 3.57 -14.13
N LYS A 143 -5.29 2.26 -14.33
CA LYS A 143 -6.60 1.57 -14.30
C LYS A 143 -7.23 1.56 -12.90
N LYS A 144 -6.44 1.27 -11.86
CA LYS A 144 -6.90 1.26 -10.47
C LYS A 144 -7.23 2.67 -9.98
N LYS A 145 -6.39 3.65 -10.32
CA LYS A 145 -6.67 5.07 -10.05
C LYS A 145 -8.01 5.51 -10.66
N LYS A 146 -8.25 5.19 -11.94
CA LYS A 146 -9.54 5.48 -12.60
C LYS A 146 -10.74 4.79 -11.93
N LYS A 147 -10.56 3.58 -11.39
CA LYS A 147 -11.62 2.88 -10.64
C LYS A 147 -11.92 3.59 -9.32
N LEU A 148 -10.87 4.03 -8.61
CA LEU A 148 -10.98 4.72 -7.32
C LEU A 148 -11.67 6.08 -7.45
N LEU A 149 -11.33 6.85 -8.49
CA LEU A 149 -12.03 8.10 -8.83
C LEU A 149 -13.53 7.86 -9.13
N LYS A 150 -13.87 6.74 -9.78
CA LYS A 150 -15.27 6.38 -10.07
C LYS A 150 -16.04 5.92 -8.83
N SER A 151 -15.34 5.40 -7.82
CA SER A 151 -15.95 4.99 -6.55
C SER A 151 -16.01 6.10 -5.51
N ASN A 152 -15.81 7.37 -5.89
CA ASN A 152 -15.82 8.56 -5.01
C ASN A 152 -14.99 8.37 -3.73
N THR A 153 -13.91 7.60 -3.83
CA THR A 153 -12.98 7.41 -2.72
C THR A 153 -11.97 8.56 -2.82
N PRO A 154 -11.91 9.48 -1.84
CA PRO A 154 -10.99 10.60 -1.89
C PRO A 154 -9.57 10.04 -1.98
N LEU A 155 -8.84 10.37 -3.06
CA LEU A 155 -7.39 10.23 -3.04
C LEU A 155 -6.86 11.45 -2.33
N GLU A 156 -6.08 11.24 -1.28
CA GLU A 156 -5.40 12.35 -0.62
C GLU A 156 -4.34 12.89 -1.60
N GLU A 157 -4.54 14.12 -2.06
CA GLU A 157 -3.57 14.73 -2.96
C GLU A 157 -2.28 15.06 -2.20
N ASP A 158 -1.19 14.40 -2.58
CA ASP A 158 0.14 14.69 -2.07
C ASP A 158 0.67 16.02 -2.65
N ASN A 159 0.50 17.07 -1.84
CA ASN A 159 0.97 18.43 -2.10
C ASN A 159 2.40 18.67 -1.60
N PHE A 160 3.09 17.66 -1.07
CA PHE A 160 4.46 17.82 -0.61
C PHE A 160 5.42 18.09 -1.79
N GLN A 161 6.26 19.10 -1.63
CA GLN A 161 7.30 19.48 -2.58
C GLN A 161 8.67 19.46 -1.89
N VAL A 162 9.60 18.70 -2.45
CA VAL A 162 10.98 18.61 -1.96
C VAL A 162 11.79 19.79 -2.49
N ASP A 163 12.53 20.47 -1.62
CA ASP A 163 13.54 21.45 -2.05
C ASP A 163 14.80 20.73 -2.55
N LEU A 164 15.05 20.85 -3.86
CA LEU A 164 16.16 20.21 -4.56
C LEU A 164 17.45 21.05 -4.56
N LYS A 165 17.39 22.29 -4.04
CA LYS A 165 18.51 23.23 -4.02
C LYS A 165 19.11 23.42 -2.63
N ASP A 166 18.63 22.68 -1.63
CA ASP A 166 19.18 22.73 -0.29
C ASP A 166 20.62 22.16 -0.25
N PRO A 167 21.62 22.95 0.19
CA PRO A 167 23.02 22.52 0.23
C PRO A 167 23.24 21.31 1.14
N ARG A 168 22.39 21.09 2.16
CA ARG A 168 22.51 19.94 3.07
C ARG A 168 22.36 18.61 2.35
N PHE A 169 21.63 18.58 1.23
CA PHE A 169 21.36 17.38 0.46
C PHE A 169 22.17 17.30 -0.83
N ASP A 170 23.17 18.16 -1.05
CA ASP A 170 23.96 18.15 -2.30
C ASP A 170 24.71 16.82 -2.50
N ALA A 171 25.07 16.15 -1.40
CA ALA A 171 25.66 14.82 -1.42
C ALA A 171 24.79 13.78 -2.17
N MET A 172 23.46 13.93 -2.18
CA MET A 172 22.53 13.06 -2.92
C MET A 172 22.76 13.11 -4.44
N PHE A 173 23.25 14.24 -4.95
CA PHE A 173 23.49 14.45 -6.38
C PHE A 173 24.95 14.18 -6.77
N THR A 174 25.90 14.43 -5.87
CA THR A 174 27.33 14.35 -6.14
C THR A 174 27.93 12.98 -5.79
N SER A 175 27.52 12.37 -4.67
CA SER A 175 28.06 11.07 -4.22
C SER A 175 27.26 9.90 -4.79
N HIS A 176 27.97 8.81 -5.10
CA HIS A 176 27.40 7.56 -5.58
C HIS A 176 26.74 6.74 -4.47
N LEU A 177 27.16 6.92 -3.21
CA LEU A 177 26.65 6.20 -2.05
C LEU A 177 25.17 6.50 -1.75
N TYR A 178 24.70 7.67 -2.17
CA TYR A 178 23.33 8.14 -1.92
C TYR A 178 22.47 8.11 -3.19
N ASN A 179 22.85 7.30 -4.19
CA ASN A 179 22.07 7.14 -5.40
C ASN A 179 20.76 6.38 -5.11
N LEU A 180 19.64 6.89 -5.61
CA LEU A 180 18.36 6.17 -5.61
C LEU A 180 18.38 5.09 -6.72
N ASP A 181 18.39 3.82 -6.35
CA ASP A 181 18.34 2.68 -7.28
C ASP A 181 16.93 2.05 -7.31
N PRO A 182 16.24 2.03 -8.48
CA PRO A 182 14.97 1.33 -8.64
C PRO A 182 14.99 -0.18 -8.39
N SER A 183 16.17 -0.79 -8.38
CA SER A 183 16.37 -2.22 -8.14
C SER A 183 16.39 -2.57 -6.66
N ASP A 184 16.63 -1.58 -5.79
CA ASP A 184 16.65 -1.81 -4.34
C ASP A 184 15.23 -2.00 -3.79
N PRO A 185 15.01 -2.97 -2.88
CA PRO A 185 13.69 -3.21 -2.28
C PRO A 185 13.19 -2.03 -1.42
N GLY A 186 14.13 -1.19 -0.95
CA GLY A 186 13.82 0.05 -0.22
C GLY A 186 13.30 1.17 -1.12
N PHE A 187 13.45 1.07 -2.44
CA PHE A 187 13.03 2.13 -3.35
C PHE A 187 11.52 2.23 -3.45
N LYS A 188 11.00 3.37 -2.98
CA LYS A 188 9.58 3.73 -3.14
C LYS A 188 9.45 4.78 -4.23
N LYS A 189 8.62 4.47 -5.24
CA LYS A 189 8.36 5.33 -6.40
C LYS A 189 7.41 6.48 -6.06
N THR A 190 7.78 7.30 -5.09
CA THR A 190 7.01 8.48 -4.74
C THR A 190 7.30 9.65 -5.68
N LYS A 191 6.41 10.65 -5.72
CA LYS A 191 6.56 11.90 -6.48
C LYS A 191 7.85 12.64 -6.09
N ALA A 192 8.16 12.67 -4.79
CA ALA A 192 9.41 13.19 -4.24
C ALA A 192 10.64 12.42 -4.75
N SER A 193 10.63 11.09 -4.71
CA SER A 193 11.74 10.28 -5.25
C SER A 193 11.95 10.54 -6.74
N GLN A 194 10.87 10.69 -7.51
CA GLN A 194 10.92 10.98 -8.94
C GLN A 194 11.49 12.37 -9.23
N SER A 195 11.14 13.40 -8.45
CA SER A 195 11.69 14.76 -8.64
C SER A 195 13.19 14.81 -8.38
N ILE A 196 13.68 14.09 -7.36
CA ILE A 196 15.11 13.96 -7.07
C ILE A 196 15.85 13.27 -8.22
N VAL A 197 15.30 12.16 -8.74
CA VAL A 197 15.90 11.44 -9.89
C VAL A 197 15.94 12.33 -11.14
N ALA A 198 14.86 13.06 -11.43
CA ALA A 198 14.79 13.96 -12.58
C ALA A 198 15.82 15.10 -12.49
N GLU A 199 15.97 15.73 -11.32
CA GLU A 199 16.97 16.77 -11.12
C GLU A 199 18.40 16.23 -11.23
N LYS A 200 18.64 15.01 -10.73
CA LYS A 200 19.94 14.34 -10.90
C LYS A 200 20.27 14.07 -12.36
N GLN A 201 19.29 13.63 -13.15
CA GLN A 201 19.44 13.43 -14.60
C GLN A 201 19.77 14.76 -15.28
N ARG A 202 19.00 15.82 -14.99
CA ARG A 202 19.24 17.16 -15.50
C ARG A 202 20.66 17.66 -15.17
N ARG A 203 21.13 17.50 -13.94
CA ARG A 203 22.50 17.88 -13.54
C ARG A 203 23.57 17.07 -14.28
N ARG A 204 23.30 15.81 -14.62
CA ARG A 204 24.22 14.98 -15.42
C ARG A 204 24.29 15.45 -16.86
N GLU A 205 23.15 15.69 -17.49
CA GLU A 205 23.07 16.23 -18.85
C GLU A 205 23.77 17.58 -18.97
N GLU A 206 23.62 18.45 -17.96
CA GLU A 206 24.33 19.73 -17.94
C GLU A 206 25.85 19.57 -17.82
N LYS A 207 26.32 18.63 -16.97
CA LYS A 207 27.75 18.31 -16.87
C LYS A 207 28.30 17.74 -18.17
N GLU A 208 27.57 16.84 -18.83
CA GLU A 208 27.96 16.29 -20.13
C GLU A 208 28.03 17.38 -21.19
N ARG A 209 27.02 18.26 -21.27
CA ARG A 209 27.05 19.42 -22.19
C ARG A 209 28.22 20.36 -21.93
N ARG A 210 28.57 20.64 -20.67
CA ARG A 210 29.75 21.45 -20.33
C ARG A 210 31.04 20.77 -20.76
N GLN A 211 31.19 19.48 -20.51
CA GLN A 211 32.35 18.71 -20.95
C GLN A 211 32.47 18.65 -22.48
N GLU A 212 31.35 18.51 -23.20
CA GLU A 212 31.34 18.56 -24.66
C GLU A 212 31.78 19.94 -25.18
N GLN A 213 31.31 21.02 -24.57
CA GLN A 213 31.73 22.39 -24.91
C GLN A 213 33.22 22.60 -24.64
N GLU A 214 33.73 22.19 -23.47
CA GLU A 214 35.16 22.27 -23.13
C GLU A 214 36.03 21.41 -24.07
N MET A 215 35.55 20.22 -24.46
CA MET A 215 36.24 19.41 -25.46
C MET A 215 36.19 20.05 -26.85
N ALA A 216 35.11 20.74 -27.21
CA ALA A 216 35.00 21.44 -28.49
C ALA A 216 35.91 22.68 -28.55
N THR A 217 35.99 23.47 -27.48
CA THR A 217 36.92 24.62 -27.40
C THR A 217 38.36 24.14 -27.43
N LYS A 218 38.69 23.08 -26.67
CA LYS A 218 40.04 22.50 -26.68
C LYS A 218 40.42 21.91 -28.03
N LYS A 219 39.47 21.35 -28.79
CA LYS A 219 39.71 20.92 -30.18
C LYS A 219 39.96 22.12 -31.11
N GLN A 220 39.19 23.20 -30.97
CA GLN A 220 39.41 24.43 -31.74
C GLN A 220 40.74 25.13 -31.41
N GLU A 221 41.20 25.08 -30.16
CA GLU A 221 42.53 25.58 -29.79
C GLU A 221 43.64 24.71 -30.36
N VAL A 222 43.49 23.38 -30.34
CA VAL A 222 44.46 22.44 -30.95
C VAL A 222 44.51 22.55 -32.47
N ASP A 223 43.40 22.91 -33.14
CA ASP A 223 43.38 23.16 -34.59
C ASP A 223 43.90 24.58 -34.96
N ARG A 224 43.91 25.54 -34.02
CA ARG A 224 44.49 26.88 -34.21
C ARG A 224 45.99 26.93 -33.94
N ASP A 225 46.48 26.14 -32.98
CA ASP A 225 47.90 26.07 -32.60
C ASP A 225 48.63 24.98 -33.40
N GLY A 226 48.55 25.08 -34.73
CA GLY A 226 49.11 24.16 -35.71
C GLY A 226 50.64 24.18 -35.80
N SER A 227 51.34 24.13 -34.67
CA SER A 227 52.76 23.83 -34.62
C SER A 227 53.12 23.20 -33.28
N THR A 228 53.58 21.94 -33.34
CA THR A 228 54.33 21.25 -32.27
C THR A 228 53.58 20.93 -30.97
N SER A 229 52.73 19.90 -30.96
CA SER A 229 52.84 18.87 -29.91
C SER A 229 52.12 17.57 -30.29
N THR A 230 52.94 16.57 -30.57
CA THR A 230 52.62 15.16 -30.74
C THR A 230 51.77 14.61 -29.59
N SER A 231 50.48 14.37 -29.84
CA SER A 231 49.61 13.61 -28.93
C SER A 231 48.98 12.44 -29.67
N LYS A 232 49.71 11.32 -29.70
CA LYS A 232 49.28 9.93 -29.81
C LYS A 232 47.80 9.72 -30.19
N ARG A 233 47.45 9.94 -31.45
CA ARG A 233 46.35 9.15 -32.04
C ARG A 233 46.91 7.73 -32.08
N LYS A 234 46.32 6.81 -31.30
CA LYS A 234 46.62 5.39 -31.45
C LYS A 234 46.36 5.09 -32.92
N GLU A 235 47.42 4.82 -33.67
CA GLU A 235 47.32 4.38 -35.05
C GLU A 235 46.52 3.08 -35.01
N VAL A 236 45.23 3.20 -35.30
CA VAL A 236 44.36 2.04 -35.41
C VAL A 236 44.86 1.31 -36.64
N ASP A 237 45.25 0.04 -36.48
CA ASP A 237 45.83 -0.74 -37.57
C ASP A 237 45.00 -0.55 -38.85
N PRO A 238 45.64 -0.28 -40.01
CA PRO A 238 44.92 -0.05 -41.26
C PRO A 238 43.97 -1.22 -41.59
N ASN A 239 44.38 -2.44 -41.22
CA ASN A 239 43.56 -3.66 -41.32
C ASN A 239 42.30 -3.61 -40.44
N LEU A 240 42.39 -3.07 -39.22
CA LEU A 240 41.23 -2.92 -38.34
C LEU A 240 40.26 -1.86 -38.89
N SER A 241 40.79 -0.79 -39.48
CA SER A 241 39.97 0.23 -40.16
C SER A 241 39.23 -0.33 -41.38
N LEU A 242 39.89 -1.19 -42.18
CA LEU A 242 39.27 -1.93 -43.29
C LEU A 242 38.18 -2.89 -42.78
N LEU A 243 38.43 -3.61 -41.68
CA LEU A 243 37.46 -4.52 -41.08
C LEU A 243 36.22 -3.79 -40.59
N ILE A 244 36.39 -2.67 -39.86
CA ILE A 244 35.29 -1.86 -39.36
C ILE A 244 34.45 -1.31 -40.53
N LYS A 245 35.11 -0.84 -41.60
CA LYS A 245 34.42 -0.40 -42.83
C LYS A 245 33.60 -1.52 -43.47
N ASN A 246 34.16 -2.73 -43.56
CA ASN A 246 33.46 -3.88 -44.13
C ASN A 246 32.26 -4.32 -43.28
N ILE A 247 32.40 -4.35 -41.95
CA ILE A 247 31.29 -4.65 -41.02
C ILE A 247 30.19 -3.60 -41.16
N LYS A 248 30.56 -2.31 -41.21
CA LYS A 248 29.61 -1.21 -41.37
C LYS A 248 28.83 -1.32 -42.68
N ASN A 249 29.52 -1.52 -43.81
CA ASN A 249 28.88 -1.71 -45.11
C ASN A 249 27.93 -2.92 -45.12
N LYS A 250 28.33 -4.05 -44.50
CA LYS A 250 27.50 -5.26 -44.44
C LYS A 250 26.25 -5.07 -43.57
N THR A 251 26.37 -4.36 -42.46
CA THR A 251 25.23 -4.02 -41.59
C THR A 251 24.25 -3.07 -42.29
N GLU A 252 24.75 -2.06 -43.01
CA GLU A 252 23.90 -1.14 -43.79
C GLU A 252 23.13 -1.88 -44.89
N GLN A 253 23.77 -2.80 -45.61
CA GLN A 253 23.10 -3.65 -46.60
C GLN A 253 22.02 -4.54 -45.96
N PHE A 254 22.28 -5.10 -44.78
CA PHE A 254 21.30 -5.91 -44.05
C PHE A 254 20.10 -5.07 -43.61
N GLN A 255 20.34 -3.86 -43.11
CA GLN A 255 19.27 -2.93 -42.73
C GLN A 255 18.46 -2.46 -43.95
N ALA A 256 19.10 -2.18 -45.09
CA ALA A 256 18.42 -1.82 -46.33
C ALA A 256 17.52 -2.97 -46.83
N ARG A 257 18.03 -4.21 -46.82
CA ARG A 257 17.23 -5.40 -47.17
C ARG A 257 16.08 -5.64 -46.20
N LYS A 258 16.28 -5.40 -44.90
CA LYS A 258 15.21 -5.50 -43.90
C LYS A 258 14.11 -4.46 -44.15
N LYS A 259 14.47 -3.22 -44.50
CA LYS A 259 13.52 -2.15 -44.82
C LYS A 259 12.71 -2.46 -46.09
N GLN A 260 13.33 -3.06 -47.10
CA GLN A 260 12.64 -3.50 -48.33
C GLN A 260 11.67 -4.69 -48.12
N LYS A 261 11.89 -5.53 -47.11
CA LYS A 261 10.97 -6.64 -46.78
C LYS A 261 9.78 -6.24 -45.90
N MET A 262 9.85 -5.05 -45.29
CA MET A 262 8.82 -4.53 -44.37
C MET A 262 7.97 -3.42 -45.02
N SER A 263 8.32 -3.01 -46.24
CA SER A 263 7.52 -2.15 -47.13
C SER A 263 6.82 -3.00 -48.17
#